data_AF-A0AB39BIT2-F1
#
_entry.id   AF-A0AB39BIT2-F1
#
_cell.length_a   1.000
_cell.length_b   1.000
_cell.length_c   1.000
_cell.angle_alpha   90.00
_cell.angle_beta   90.00
_cell.angle_gamma   90.00
#
_symmetry.space_group_name_H-M   'P 1'
#
loop_
_entity.id
_entity.type
_entity.pdbx_description
1 polymer ?
#
loop_
_entity_poly.entity_id
_entity_poly.type
_entity_poly.pdbx_seq_one_letter_code
_entity_poly.pdbx_strand_id
1 'polypeptide(L)'
;MTSLAADDLGTRLESTILDLLARRAPSTICPSDAARAAVEGTDEPWRPLMEPVRDAARRLVARGEVEVTQHGEVIDPTSPKGPIRIRLTER
;
A
#
# COMPACT_ATOMS: atom_id res chain seq x y z
N MET A 1 -10.85 8.62 21.30
CA MET A 1 -10.02 9.75 20.82
C MET A 1 -8.72 9.22 20.20
N THR A 2 -8.82 8.31 19.21
CA THR A 2 -7.67 7.59 18.60
C THR A 2 -7.55 7.85 17.09
N SER A 3 -8.32 8.81 16.55
CA SER A 3 -8.48 8.99 15.10
C SER A 3 -7.27 9.66 14.43
N LEU A 4 -6.75 10.75 14.99
CA LEU A 4 -5.71 11.58 14.34
C LEU A 4 -4.43 10.80 14.01
N ALA A 5 -3.90 10.01 14.94
CA ALA A 5 -2.68 9.23 14.70
C ALA A 5 -2.87 8.10 13.67
N ALA A 6 -4.08 7.54 13.58
CA ALA A 6 -4.41 6.51 12.59
C ALA A 6 -4.59 7.13 11.19
N ASP A 7 -5.19 8.32 11.12
CA ASP A 7 -5.36 9.09 9.89
C ASP A 7 -4.00 9.57 9.34
N ASP A 8 -3.08 10.00 10.22
CA ASP A 8 -1.70 10.38 9.88
C ASP A 8 -0.90 9.17 9.34
N LEU A 9 -1.02 8.01 10.00
CA LEU A 9 -0.39 6.78 9.52
C LEU A 9 -0.94 6.37 8.15
N GLY A 10 -2.26 6.42 7.97
CA GLY A 10 -2.91 6.08 6.71
C GLY A 10 -2.40 6.93 5.55
N THR A 11 -2.32 8.25 5.76
CA THR A 11 -1.81 9.20 4.76
C THR A 11 -0.34 8.94 4.44
N ARG A 12 0.51 8.71 5.46
CA ARG A 12 1.93 8.36 5.28
C ARG A 12 2.12 7.11 4.43
N LEU A 13 1.31 6.08 4.67
CA LEU A 13 1.37 4.82 3.92
C LEU A 13 0.95 4.99 2.45
N GLU A 14 -0.05 5.84 2.17
CA GLU A 14 -0.44 6.17 0.80
C GLU A 14 0.69 6.85 0.03
N SER A 15 1.32 7.88 0.63
CA SER A 15 2.47 8.55 0.02
C SER A 15 3.62 7.58 -0.21
N THR A 16 3.88 6.69 0.74
CA THR A 16 4.95 5.67 0.62
C THR A 16 4.69 4.70 -0.54
N ILE A 17 3.44 4.25 -0.71
CA ILE A 17 3.06 3.39 -1.84
C ILE A 17 3.33 4.10 -3.18
N LEU A 18 2.86 5.35 -3.31
CA LEU A 18 3.03 6.13 -4.54
C LEU A 18 4.51 6.43 -4.83
N ASP A 19 5.28 6.79 -3.82
CA ASP A 19 6.72 7.08 -3.95
C ASP A 19 7.50 5.85 -4.40
N LEU A 20 7.20 4.67 -3.84
CA LEU A 20 7.85 3.42 -4.24
C LEU A 20 7.53 3.07 -5.69
N LEU A 21 6.27 3.22 -6.10
CA LEU A 21 5.83 2.96 -7.47
C LEU A 21 6.43 3.95 -8.48
N ALA A 22 6.63 5.21 -8.09
CA ALA A 22 7.21 6.24 -8.95
C ALA A 22 8.70 6.01 -9.25
N ARG A 23 9.45 5.35 -8.34
CA ARG A 23 10.91 5.15 -8.46
C ARG A 23 11.32 4.13 -9.52
N ARG A 24 10.39 3.37 -10.13
CA ARG A 24 10.70 2.37 -11.17
C ARG A 24 9.47 2.07 -12.04
N ALA A 25 9.55 2.26 -13.36
CA ALA A 25 8.44 1.98 -14.28
C ALA A 25 8.82 1.01 -15.43
N PRO A 26 7.97 0.00 -15.75
CA PRO A 26 6.86 -0.50 -14.93
C PRO A 26 7.37 -1.37 -13.78
N SER A 27 6.96 -1.09 -12.54
CA SER A 27 7.21 -1.97 -11.40
C SER A 27 5.93 -2.15 -10.58
N THR A 28 5.82 -3.32 -9.96
CA THR A 28 4.82 -3.59 -8.94
C THR A 28 5.51 -3.66 -7.59
N ILE A 29 4.80 -3.39 -6.51
CA ILE A 29 5.26 -3.64 -5.12
C ILE A 29 4.32 -4.60 -4.40
N CYS A 30 4.74 -5.18 -3.28
CA CYS A 30 3.83 -5.85 -2.35
C CYS A 30 3.61 -5.01 -1.08
N PRO A 31 2.61 -5.36 -0.25
CA PRO A 31 2.39 -4.65 1.02
C PRO A 31 3.62 -4.58 1.93
N SER A 32 4.46 -5.62 1.91
CA SER A 32 5.67 -5.65 2.75
C SER A 32 6.77 -4.69 2.29
N ASP A 33 6.77 -4.28 1.02
CA ASP A 33 7.71 -3.27 0.53
C ASP A 33 7.33 -1.90 1.11
N ALA A 34 6.05 -1.53 1.01
CA ALA A 34 5.53 -0.29 1.58
C ALA A 34 5.65 -0.23 3.10
N ALA A 35 5.34 -1.32 3.82
CA ALA A 35 5.46 -1.35 5.27
C ALA A 35 6.91 -1.19 5.76
N ARG A 36 7.89 -1.80 5.08
CA ARG A 36 9.30 -1.64 5.44
C ARG A 36 9.78 -0.23 5.18
N ALA A 37 9.42 0.35 4.03
CA ALA A 37 9.76 1.72 3.70
C ALA A 37 9.15 2.73 4.69
N ALA A 38 7.92 2.49 5.16
CA ALA A 38 7.23 3.39 6.08
C ALA A 38 7.86 3.49 7.48
N VAL A 39 8.69 2.53 7.88
CA VAL A 39 9.41 2.50 9.16
C VAL A 39 10.92 2.56 9.00
N GLU A 40 11.40 2.79 7.77
CA GLU A 40 12.83 2.92 7.50
C GLU A 40 13.42 4.05 8.35
N GLY A 41 14.53 3.77 9.05
CA GLY A 41 15.15 4.72 9.97
C GLY A 41 14.48 4.84 11.34
N THR A 42 13.53 3.96 11.68
CA THR A 42 12.89 3.87 13.00
C THR A 42 13.06 2.48 13.62
N ASP A 43 12.82 2.36 14.93
CA ASP A 43 12.76 1.08 15.64
C ASP A 43 11.35 0.43 15.59
N GLU A 44 10.41 0.99 14.82
CA GLU A 44 9.04 0.47 14.73
C GLU A 44 8.98 -0.84 13.93
N PRO A 45 8.22 -1.85 14.41
CA PRO A 45 8.07 -3.10 13.67
C PRO A 45 7.20 -2.90 12.42
N TRP A 46 7.68 -3.35 11.26
CA TRP A 46 6.91 -3.24 10.01
C TRP A 46 5.75 -4.25 9.90
N ARG A 47 5.83 -5.42 10.54
CA ARG A 47 4.83 -6.50 10.40
C ARG A 47 3.40 -6.07 10.80
N PRO A 48 3.20 -5.33 11.91
CA PRO A 48 1.90 -4.77 12.27
C PRO A 48 1.30 -3.82 11.21
N LEU A 49 2.10 -3.25 10.30
CA LEU A 49 1.62 -2.34 9.26
C LEU A 49 1.02 -3.06 8.04
N MET A 50 0.97 -4.39 8.02
CA MET A 50 0.42 -5.13 6.87
C MET A 50 -1.03 -4.77 6.55
N GLU A 51 -1.92 -4.76 7.55
CA GLU A 51 -3.32 -4.37 7.33
C GLU A 51 -3.46 -2.86 7.08
N PRO A 52 -2.79 -1.97 7.83
CA PRO A 52 -2.76 -0.54 7.52
C PRO A 52 -2.32 -0.22 6.07
N VAL A 53 -1.36 -0.96 5.52
CA VAL A 53 -0.93 -0.81 4.12
C VAL A 53 -2.01 -1.29 3.15
N ARG A 54 -2.72 -2.38 3.47
CA ARG A 54 -3.86 -2.84 2.66
C ARG A 54 -4.98 -1.81 2.66
N ASP A 55 -5.27 -1.18 3.81
CA ASP A 55 -6.24 -0.09 3.89
C ASP A 55 -5.83 1.13 3.07
N ALA A 56 -4.56 1.53 3.15
CA ALA A 56 -4.01 2.60 2.30
C ALA A 56 -4.16 2.27 0.80
N ALA A 57 -3.83 1.04 0.40
CA ALA A 57 -4.01 0.58 -0.97
C ALA A 57 -5.48 0.59 -1.40
N ARG A 58 -6.42 0.18 -0.54
CA ARG A 58 -7.88 0.25 -0.81
C ARG A 58 -8.33 1.69 -1.06
N ARG A 59 -7.84 2.65 -0.27
CA ARG A 59 -8.16 4.08 -0.46
C ARG A 59 -7.60 4.63 -1.78
N LEU A 60 -6.38 4.23 -2.15
CA LEU A 60 -5.79 4.59 -3.45
C LEU A 60 -6.54 3.97 -4.64
N VAL A 61 -6.97 2.70 -4.51
CA VAL A 61 -7.83 2.04 -5.52
C VAL A 61 -9.15 2.78 -5.67
N ALA A 62 -9.79 3.17 -4.56
CA ALA A 62 -11.03 3.94 -4.59
C ALA A 62 -10.88 5.31 -5.29
N ARG A 63 -9.67 5.87 -5.33
CA ARG A 63 -9.34 7.09 -6.08
C ARG A 63 -8.82 6.84 -7.49
N GLY A 64 -8.71 5.58 -7.92
CA GLY A 64 -8.22 5.21 -9.26
C GLY A 64 -6.73 5.50 -9.49
N GLU A 65 -5.93 5.58 -8.43
CA GLU A 65 -4.49 5.88 -8.53
C GLU A 65 -3.64 4.62 -8.70
N VAL A 66 -4.11 3.50 -8.13
CA VAL A 66 -3.43 2.20 -8.17
C VAL A 66 -4.43 1.09 -8.46
N GLU A 67 -3.89 -0.02 -8.96
CA GLU A 67 -4.58 -1.31 -9.05
C GLU A 67 -3.93 -2.30 -8.09
N VAL A 68 -4.75 -3.19 -7.53
CA VAL A 68 -4.29 -4.36 -6.80
C VAL A 68 -4.47 -5.59 -7.66
N THR A 69 -3.41 -6.39 -7.79
CA THR A 69 -3.45 -7.64 -8.54
C THR A 69 -3.11 -8.84 -7.67
N GLN A 70 -3.68 -9.99 -8.02
CA GLN A 70 -3.33 -11.29 -7.44
C GLN A 70 -3.23 -12.29 -8.58
N HIS A 71 -2.10 -13.02 -8.62
CA HIS A 71 -1.76 -13.91 -9.74
C HIS A 71 -1.78 -13.21 -11.12
N GLY A 72 -1.51 -11.90 -11.16
CA GLY A 72 -1.48 -11.09 -12.38
C GLY A 72 -2.81 -10.43 -12.74
N GLU A 73 -3.92 -10.88 -12.15
CA GLU A 73 -5.26 -10.37 -12.43
C GLU A 73 -5.61 -9.21 -11.49
N VAL A 74 -6.27 -8.18 -12.01
CA VAL A 74 -6.84 -7.10 -11.18
C VAL A 74 -7.98 -7.66 -10.35
N ILE A 75 -7.97 -7.37 -9.05
CA ILE A 75 -8.94 -7.88 -8.08
C ILE A 75 -9.52 -6.75 -7.22
N ASP A 76 -10.68 -7.02 -6.62
CA ASP A 76 -11.19 -6.21 -5.52
C ASP A 76 -10.26 -6.35 -4.30
N PRO A 77 -9.64 -5.26 -3.79
CA PRO A 77 -8.70 -5.30 -2.67
C PRO A 77 -9.36 -5.54 -1.29
N THR A 78 -10.69 -5.61 -1.20
CA THR A 78 -11.40 -5.89 0.07
C THR A 78 -11.40 -7.37 0.44
N SER A 79 -11.32 -8.27 -0.54
CA SER A 79 -11.47 -9.72 -0.34
C SER A 79 -10.21 -10.61 -0.52
N PRO A 80 -8.99 -10.12 -0.85
CA PRO A 80 -7.90 -11.02 -1.19
C PRO A 80 -7.36 -11.78 0.02
N LYS A 81 -7.17 -13.08 -0.18
CA LYS A 81 -6.40 -13.92 0.73
C LYS A 81 -5.01 -14.14 0.13
N GLY A 82 -3.98 -13.86 0.92
CA GLY A 82 -2.59 -14.13 0.57
C GLY A 82 -1.87 -12.98 -0.13
N PRO A 83 -0.78 -13.29 -0.85
CA PRO A 83 0.08 -12.30 -1.50
C PRO A 83 -0.66 -11.53 -2.59
N ILE A 84 -0.50 -10.21 -2.57
CA ILE A 84 -1.02 -9.29 -3.59
C ILE A 84 0.13 -8.41 -4.09
N ARG A 85 -0.08 -7.82 -5.28
CA ARG A 85 0.79 -6.78 -5.84
C ARG A 85 -0.02 -5.49 -5.99
N ILE A 86 0.67 -4.36 -5.92
CA ILE A 86 0.13 -3.02 -6.14
C ILE A 86 0.91 -2.43 -7.32
N ARG A 87 0.21 -1.79 -8.25
CA ARG A 87 0.79 -1.07 -9.40
C ARG A 87 0.05 0.23 -9.66
N LEU A 88 0.68 1.19 -10.33
CA LEU A 88 -0.04 2.36 -10.84
C LEU A 88 -1.11 1.90 -11.84
N THR A 89 -2.27 2.57 -11.82
CA THR A 89 -3.27 2.40 -12.87
C THR A 89 -2.70 2.92 -14.20
N GLU A 90 -2.75 2.10 -15.24
CA GLU A 90 -2.39 2.56 -16.59
C GLU A 90 -3.47 3.56 -17.04
N ARG A 91 -3.04 4.77 -17.41
CA ARG A 91 -3.93 5.80 -17.96
C ARG A 91 -4.09 5.66 -19.47
#